data_AF-A0A943DDH9-F1
#
_entry.id   AF-A0A943DDH9-F1
#
_cell.length_a   1.000
_cell.length_b   1.000
_cell.length_c   1.000
_cell.angle_alpha   90.00
_cell.angle_beta   90.00
_cell.angle_gamma   90.00
#
_symmetry.space_group_name_H-M   'P 1'
#
loop_
_entity.id
_entity.type
_entity.pdbx_description
1 polymer ?
#
loop_
_entity_poly.entity_id
_entity_poly.type
_entity_poly.pdbx_seq_one_letter_code
_entity_poly.pdbx_strand_id
1 'polypeptide(L)'
;MARKKKTYSVNLDIGKKMPPLYHTLPGQDFWYSDSEVLKWIANQPLLLNWVKDQLRTAGYITYDRETGKWTGIDYPGRGGEK
;
A
#
# COMPACT_ATOMS: atom_id res chain seq x y z
N MET A 1 -21.48 -3.47 -25.23
CA MET A 1 -20.39 -2.60 -24.72
C MET A 1 -19.23 -3.49 -24.29
N ALA A 2 -18.10 -3.46 -25.00
CA ALA A 2 -16.94 -4.26 -24.63
C ALA A 2 -16.38 -3.76 -23.30
N ARG A 3 -16.39 -4.61 -22.27
CA ARG A 3 -15.81 -4.32 -20.96
C ARG A 3 -14.31 -4.10 -21.19
N LYS A 4 -13.84 -2.85 -21.21
CA LYS A 4 -12.40 -2.54 -21.32
C LYS A 4 -11.68 -3.38 -20.26
N LYS A 5 -10.85 -4.32 -20.71
CA LYS A 5 -10.00 -5.12 -19.82
C LYS A 5 -9.12 -4.12 -19.11
N LYS A 6 -9.35 -3.92 -17.80
CA LYS A 6 -8.54 -3.03 -16.99
C LYS A 6 -7.14 -3.66 -16.98
N THR A 7 -6.20 -3.06 -17.72
CA THR A 7 -4.81 -3.49 -17.70
C THR A 7 -4.26 -3.15 -16.34
N TYR A 8 -4.36 -4.10 -15.41
CA TYR A 8 -3.74 -3.98 -14.10
C TYR A 8 -2.22 -4.02 -14.31
N SER A 9 -1.50 -3.20 -13.54
CA SER A 9 -0.04 -3.18 -13.56
C SER A 9 0.50 -4.59 -13.31
N VAL A 10 1.58 -4.97 -13.99
CA VAL A 10 2.26 -6.27 -13.83
C VAL A 10 2.57 -6.57 -12.34
N ASN A 11 2.80 -5.51 -11.54
CA ASN A 11 3.05 -5.62 -10.11
C ASN A 11 1.88 -6.20 -9.30
N LEU A 12 0.65 -6.12 -9.80
CA LEU A 12 -0.55 -6.70 -9.17
C LEU A 12 -0.75 -8.19 -9.53
N ASP A 13 0.04 -8.73 -10.47
CA ASP A 13 -0.07 -10.14 -10.90
C ASP A 13 0.25 -11.11 -9.75
N ILE A 14 1.07 -10.67 -8.78
CA ILE A 14 1.36 -11.45 -7.57
C ILE A 14 0.10 -11.77 -6.77
N GLY A 15 -0.94 -10.94 -6.83
CA GLY A 15 -2.24 -11.21 -6.22
C GLY A 15 -2.91 -12.48 -6.75
N LYS A 16 -2.57 -12.95 -7.96
CA LYS A 16 -3.06 -14.24 -8.48
C LYS A 16 -2.49 -15.44 -7.71
N LYS A 17 -1.35 -15.29 -7.03
CA LYS A 17 -0.71 -16.33 -6.22
C LYS A 17 -1.16 -16.30 -4.76
N MET A 18 -2.12 -15.45 -4.42
CA MET A 18 -2.64 -15.31 -3.07
C MET A 18 -3.37 -16.60 -2.65
N PRO A 19 -2.98 -17.24 -1.54
CA PRO A 19 -3.71 -18.38 -1.01
C PRO A 19 -5.10 -17.94 -0.50
N PRO A 20 -6.03 -18.89 -0.27
CA PRO A 20 -7.27 -18.57 0.44
C PRO A 20 -6.92 -18.05 1.84
N LEU A 21 -7.24 -16.78 2.10
CA LEU A 21 -6.94 -16.07 3.34
C LEU A 21 -8.24 -15.51 3.92
N TYR A 22 -8.37 -15.52 5.24
CA TYR A 22 -9.55 -14.97 5.89
C TYR A 22 -9.52 -13.44 5.83
N HIS A 23 -10.54 -12.88 5.17
CA HIS A 23 -10.78 -11.43 5.17
C HIS A 23 -11.29 -10.97 6.54
N THR A 24 -12.17 -11.77 7.15
CA THR A 24 -12.69 -11.68 8.50
C THR A 24 -12.76 -13.09 9.06
N LEU A 25 -12.36 -13.28 10.32
CA LEU A 25 -12.61 -14.53 11.01
C LEU A 25 -14.13 -14.68 11.21
N PRO A 26 -14.70 -15.87 10.98
CA PRO A 26 -16.14 -16.08 11.16
C PRO A 26 -16.51 -15.82 12.63
N GLY A 27 -17.30 -14.76 12.87
CA GLY A 27 -17.78 -14.37 14.20
C GLY A 27 -17.02 -13.22 14.87
N GLN A 28 -16.10 -12.54 14.18
CA GLN A 28 -15.34 -11.43 14.75
C GLN A 28 -15.47 -10.16 13.88
N ASP A 29 -15.54 -8.99 14.53
CA ASP A 29 -15.52 -7.69 13.85
C ASP A 29 -14.23 -7.50 13.05
N PHE A 30 -14.36 -6.94 11.85
CA PHE A 30 -13.23 -6.69 10.95
C PHE A 30 -12.21 -5.74 11.59
N TRP A 31 -11.02 -6.27 11.89
CA TRP A 31 -9.87 -5.48 12.29
C TRP A 31 -8.75 -5.59 11.26
N TYR A 32 -8.20 -4.44 10.86
CA TYR A 32 -7.08 -4.37 9.90
C TYR A 32 -5.88 -5.20 10.35
N SER A 33 -5.65 -5.27 11.67
CA SER A 33 -4.58 -6.04 12.29
C SER A 33 -4.79 -7.56 12.24
N ASP A 34 -6.03 -8.02 12.08
CA ASP A 34 -6.38 -9.44 12.08
C ASP A 34 -6.55 -10.00 10.67
N SER A 35 -6.76 -9.14 9.68
CA SER A 35 -6.95 -9.57 8.29
C SER A 35 -5.68 -10.24 7.73
N GLU A 36 -5.78 -11.54 7.45
CA GLU A 36 -4.69 -12.31 6.83
C GLU A 36 -4.38 -11.80 5.42
N VAL A 37 -5.39 -11.25 4.75
CA VAL A 37 -5.26 -10.60 3.44
C VAL A 37 -4.29 -9.42 3.52
N LEU A 38 -4.45 -8.53 4.50
CA LEU A 38 -3.60 -7.35 4.67
C LEU A 38 -2.18 -7.75 5.10
N LYS A 39 -2.05 -8.74 6.00
CA LYS A 39 -0.76 -9.31 6.38
C LYS A 39 -0.03 -9.90 5.18
N TRP A 40 -0.72 -10.65 4.32
CA TRP A 40 -0.12 -11.22 3.13
C TRP A 40 0.33 -10.15 2.14
N ILE A 41 -0.48 -9.12 1.91
CA ILE A 41 -0.13 -7.98 1.04
C ILE A 41 1.11 -7.26 1.60
N ALA A 42 1.15 -7.02 2.92
CA ALA A 42 2.29 -6.40 3.59
C ALA A 42 3.58 -7.24 3.50
N ASN A 43 3.48 -8.56 3.32
CA ASN A 43 4.63 -9.43 3.11
C ASN A 43 5.14 -9.44 1.66
N GLN A 44 4.43 -8.83 0.69
CA GLN A 44 4.87 -8.82 -0.70
C GLN A 44 5.73 -7.58 -1.01
N PRO A 45 7.07 -7.71 -1.14
CA PRO A 45 7.94 -6.55 -1.38
C PRO A 45 7.63 -5.83 -2.70
N LEU A 46 7.18 -6.56 -3.72
CA LEU A 46 6.78 -5.98 -5.01
C LEU A 46 5.53 -5.10 -4.90
N LEU A 47 4.52 -5.52 -4.10
CA LEU A 47 3.33 -4.70 -3.87
C LEU A 47 3.67 -3.48 -3.03
N LEU A 48 4.47 -3.64 -1.97
CA LEU A 48 4.92 -2.52 -1.16
C LEU A 48 5.67 -1.47 -1.99
N ASN A 49 6.59 -1.91 -2.85
CA ASN A 49 7.32 -1.00 -3.72
C ASN A 49 6.40 -0.30 -4.72
N TRP A 50 5.40 -1.02 -5.27
CA TRP A 50 4.40 -0.41 -6.15
C TRP A 50 3.54 0.62 -5.40
N VAL A 51 3.05 0.32 -4.20
CA VAL A 51 2.26 1.28 -3.39
C VAL A 51 3.07 2.53 -3.08
N LYS A 52 4.34 2.36 -2.68
CA LYS A 52 5.27 3.49 -2.47
C LYS A 52 5.42 4.33 -3.74
N ASP A 53 5.58 3.70 -4.90
CA ASP A 53 5.71 4.40 -6.18
C ASP A 53 4.42 5.13 -6.57
N GLN A 54 3.25 4.56 -6.27
CA GLN A 54 1.95 5.24 -6.44
C GLN A 54 1.83 6.46 -5.54
N LEU A 55 2.21 6.35 -4.25
CA LEU A 55 2.21 7.49 -3.31
C LEU A 55 3.13 8.61 -3.80
N ARG A 56 4.31 8.27 -4.32
CA ARG A 56 5.24 9.22 -4.92
C ARG A 56 4.66 9.88 -6.17
N THR A 57 4.10 9.08 -7.08
CA THR A 57 3.53 9.57 -8.36
C THR A 57 2.31 10.46 -8.12
N ALA A 58 1.52 10.15 -7.10
CA ALA A 58 0.41 11.00 -6.65
C ALA A 58 0.87 12.30 -5.96
N GLY A 59 2.16 12.43 -5.67
CA GLY A 59 2.73 13.58 -4.98
C GLY A 59 2.45 13.61 -3.48
N TYR A 60 1.97 12.51 -2.88
CA TYR A 60 1.64 12.46 -1.44
C TYR A 60 2.84 12.29 -0.53
N ILE A 61 3.93 11.73 -1.05
CA ILE A 61 5.20 11.60 -0.34
C ILE A 61 6.32 12.24 -1.15
N THR A 62 7.19 12.97 -0.47
CA THR A 62 8.41 13.52 -1.03
C THR A 62 9.63 12.76 -0.50
N TYR A 63 10.66 12.65 -1.33
CA TYR A 63 11.94 12.08 -0.93
C TYR A 63 12.92 13.21 -0.62
N ASP A 64 13.34 13.27 0.63
CA ASP A 64 14.36 14.18 1.09
C ASP A 64 15.74 13.53 0.86
N ARG A 65 16.54 14.11 -0.03
CA ARG A 65 17.86 13.57 -0.40
C ARG A 65 18.91 13.76 0.68
N GLU A 66 18.76 14.77 1.53
CA GLU A 66 19.73 15.12 2.56
C GLU A 66 19.64 14.14 3.75
N THR A 67 18.40 13.79 4.12
CA THR A 67 18.12 12.86 5.23
C THR A 67 17.91 11.42 4.78
N GLY A 68 17.68 11.20 3.48
CA GLY A 68 17.32 9.89 2.91
C GLY A 68 15.92 9.41 3.30
N LYS A 69 15.06 10.30 3.81
CA LYS A 69 13.74 9.96 4.34
C LYS A 69 12.62 10.24 3.33
N TRP A 70 11.56 9.45 3.43
CA TRP A 70 10.30 9.73 2.75
C TRP A 70 9.37 10.45 3.74
N THR A 71 8.86 11.61 3.34
CA THR A 71 8.01 12.45 4.19
C THR A 71 6.69 12.68 3.48
N GLY A 72 5.58 12.51 4.21
CA GLY A 72 4.26 12.88 3.68
C GLY A 72 4.16 14.39 3.50
N ILE A 73 3.53 14.85 2.44
CA ILE A 73 3.37 16.30 2.17
C ILE A 73 2.60 17.04 3.27
N ASP A 74 1.71 16.34 3.96
CA ASP A 74 0.88 16.87 5.05
C ASP A 74 1.44 16.48 6.43
N TYR A 75 2.56 15.74 6.48
CA TYR A 75 3.16 15.41 7.77
C TYR A 75 3.79 16.68 8.31
N PRO A 76 3.29 17.27 9.42
CA PRO A 76 3.92 18.41 10.04
C PRO A 76 5.25 17.93 10.59
N GLY A 77 6.30 18.07 9.77
CA GLY A 77 7.66 17.93 10.21
C GLY A 77 7.82 18.81 11.43
N ARG A 78 8.46 18.26 12.46
CA ARG A 78 8.85 18.92 13.70
C ARG A 78 9.67 20.19 13.40
N GLY A 79 8.97 21.25 13.02
CA GLY A 79 9.45 22.56 12.60
C GLY A 79 8.42 23.66 12.83
N GLY A 80 7.31 23.33 13.50
CA GLY A 80 6.49 24.29 14.24
C GLY A 80 7.08 24.51 15.63
N GLU A 81 8.33 24.96 15.72
CA GLU A 81 8.73 25.79 16.85
C GLU A 81 8.32 27.23 16.52
N LYS A 82 7.76 27.86 17.53
CA LYS A 82 7.00 29.10 17.50
C LYS A 82 7.82 30.31 17.10
#